data_AF-A0A8H2WYP9-F1
#
_entry.id   AF-A0A8H2WYP9-F1
#
_cell.length_a   1.000
_cell.length_b   1.000
_cell.length_c   1.000
_cell.angle_alpha   90.00
_cell.angle_beta   90.00
_cell.angle_gamma   90.00
#
_symmetry.space_group_name_H-M   'P 1'
#
loop_
_entity.id
_entity.type
_entity.pdbx_description
1 polymer ?
#
loop_
_entity_poly.entity_id
_entity_poly.type
_entity_poly.pdbx_seq_one_letter_code
_entity_poly.pdbx_strand_id
1 'polypeptide(L)'
;MADHRSIYILIFHSPIFPAHWALWIPSLSQPKIGKIINAVGDPSSGFVREIERQYNPGSVSGSKSTVLLSNRVDAKHILDSDSSGPEPVDEVEKIAAGIPPPEKSLNSTQNSNFPSPRVEIKNCQTWLRQLVCALVEHGICEAEAIKVLDRAPRN
;
A
#
# COMPACT_ATOMS: atom_id res chain seq x y z
N MET A 1 -6.27 23.70 15.87
CA MET A 1 -5.72 22.42 16.36
C MET A 1 -5.50 21.59 15.11
N ALA A 2 -4.27 21.17 14.82
CA ALA A 2 -4.02 20.38 13.62
C ALA A 2 -4.40 18.93 13.93
N ASP A 3 -5.51 18.47 13.37
CA ASP A 3 -5.90 17.06 13.45
C ASP A 3 -4.90 16.26 12.60
N HIS A 4 -3.96 15.59 13.28
CA HIS A 4 -2.97 14.73 12.63
C HIS A 4 -3.45 13.27 12.65
N ARG A 5 -3.24 12.59 11.54
CA ARG A 5 -3.52 11.18 11.31
C ARG A 5 -2.23 10.41 11.30
N SER A 6 -2.33 9.19 11.81
CA SER A 6 -1.28 8.20 11.67
C SER A 6 -1.58 7.27 10.51
N ILE A 7 -0.61 7.08 9.63
CA ILE A 7 -0.62 6.10 8.56
C ILE A 7 0.31 4.97 8.96
N TYR A 8 -0.13 3.74 8.70
CA TYR A 8 0.59 2.52 9.02
C TYR A 8 0.76 1.67 7.76
N ILE A 9 1.73 0.77 7.79
CA ILE A 9 1.82 -0.36 6.87
C ILE A 9 1.40 -1.61 7.61
N LEU A 10 0.52 -2.38 6.99
CA LEU A 10 0.25 -3.76 7.37
C LEU A 10 1.11 -4.68 6.50
N ILE A 11 1.88 -5.52 7.17
CA ILE A 11 2.71 -6.55 6.57
C ILE A 11 2.09 -7.88 6.93
N PHE A 12 1.46 -8.54 5.98
CA PHE A 12 0.90 -9.87 6.17
C PHE A 12 1.98 -10.91 5.86
N HIS A 13 2.38 -11.64 6.89
CA HIS A 13 3.39 -12.68 6.78
C HIS A 13 2.74 -13.97 6.34
N SER A 14 3.33 -14.61 5.34
CA SER A 14 2.90 -15.92 4.87
C SER A 14 4.10 -16.86 4.89
N PRO A 15 3.97 -18.09 5.42
CA PRO A 15 5.08 -19.04 5.43
C PRO A 15 5.43 -19.56 4.03
N ILE A 16 4.52 -19.38 3.06
CA ILE A 16 4.60 -19.97 1.71
C ILE A 16 4.75 -18.90 0.62
N PHE A 17 4.38 -17.64 0.91
CA PHE A 17 4.34 -16.55 -0.06
C PHE A 17 5.09 -15.32 0.45
N PRO A 18 5.61 -14.45 -0.44
CA PRO A 18 6.21 -13.19 -0.05
C PRO A 18 5.25 -12.35 0.80
N ALA A 19 5.81 -11.56 1.72
CA ALA A 19 4.99 -10.72 2.58
C ALA A 19 4.14 -9.74 1.75
N HIS A 20 2.84 -9.70 2.02
CA HIS A 20 1.92 -8.76 1.37
C HIS A 20 1.92 -7.46 2.14
N TRP A 21 2.19 -6.35 1.45
CA TRP A 21 2.19 -5.03 2.06
C TRP A 21 0.94 -4.25 1.66
N ALA A 22 0.35 -3.61 2.65
CA ALA A 22 -0.82 -2.74 2.48
C ALA A 22 -0.66 -1.46 3.31
N LEU A 23 -1.11 -0.34 2.77
CA LEU A 23 -1.26 0.89 3.55
C LEU A 23 -2.52 0.78 4.40
N TRP A 24 -2.45 1.12 5.68
CA TRP A 24 -3.61 1.19 6.55
C TRP A 24 -3.69 2.53 7.26
N ILE A 25 -4.89 3.11 7.25
CA ILE A 25 -5.19 4.42 7.80
C ILE A 25 -6.41 4.27 8.72
N PRO A 26 -6.24 4.30 10.05
CA PRO A 26 -7.36 4.20 10.98
C PRO A 26 -8.32 5.39 10.84
N SER A 27 -9.61 5.08 11.00
CA SER A 27 -10.66 6.09 11.05
C SER A 27 -10.59 6.91 12.34
N LEU A 28 -10.92 8.21 12.25
CA LEU A 28 -10.90 9.12 13.41
C LEU A 28 -12.03 8.79 14.37
N SER A 29 -13.20 8.54 13.80
CA SER A 29 -14.42 8.23 14.53
C SER A 29 -14.37 6.82 15.11
N GLN A 30 -13.68 5.89 14.45
CA GLN A 30 -13.63 4.49 14.84
C GLN A 30 -12.22 3.90 14.63
N PRO A 31 -11.29 4.02 15.59
CA PRO A 31 -9.89 3.61 15.39
C PRO A 31 -9.67 2.11 15.20
N LYS A 32 -10.70 1.28 15.43
CA LYS A 32 -10.68 -0.17 15.17
C LYS A 32 -10.89 -0.53 13.71
N ILE A 33 -11.52 0.35 12.95
CA ILE A 33 -11.73 0.20 11.51
C ILE A 33 -10.98 1.32 10.79
N GLY A 34 -10.68 1.11 9.52
CA GLY A 34 -10.02 2.14 8.74
C GLY A 34 -9.98 1.79 7.28
N LYS A 35 -9.22 2.58 6.57
CA LYS A 35 -8.99 2.42 5.15
C LYS A 35 -7.74 1.59 4.93
N ILE A 36 -7.85 0.54 4.13
CA ILE A 36 -6.72 -0.20 3.61
C ILE A 36 -6.59 0.07 2.12
N ILE A 37 -5.36 0.32 1.66
CA ILE A 37 -5.03 0.53 0.26
C ILE A 37 -3.90 -0.46 -0.07
N ASN A 38 -4.13 -1.32 -1.04
CA ASN A 38 -3.13 -2.30 -1.45
C ASN A 38 -3.25 -2.63 -2.94
N ALA A 39 -2.24 -3.33 -3.44
CA ALA A 39 -2.26 -3.92 -4.78
C ALA A 39 -2.37 -5.43 -4.60
N VAL A 40 -3.55 -5.98 -4.88
CA VAL A 40 -3.85 -7.41 -4.76
C VAL A 40 -3.80 -8.05 -6.14
N GLY A 41 -3.23 -9.24 -6.22
CA GLY A 41 -3.12 -9.99 -7.45
C GLY A 41 -1.88 -10.86 -7.45
N ASP A 42 -1.58 -11.41 -8.62
CA ASP A 42 -0.48 -12.33 -8.81
C ASP A 42 0.24 -12.04 -10.13
N PRO A 43 1.51 -12.44 -10.29
CA PRO A 43 2.28 -12.15 -11.50
C PRO A 43 1.64 -12.68 -12.80
N SER A 44 0.83 -13.74 -12.72
CA SER A 44 0.12 -14.33 -13.86
C SER A 44 -1.16 -13.58 -14.23
N SER A 45 -1.95 -13.16 -13.24
CA SER A 45 -3.23 -12.46 -13.45
C SER A 45 -3.09 -10.94 -13.49
N GLY A 46 -1.94 -10.41 -13.09
CA GLY A 46 -1.71 -8.98 -12.90
C GLY A 46 -2.14 -8.51 -11.52
N PHE A 47 -1.72 -7.31 -11.15
CA PHE A 47 -2.12 -6.67 -9.90
C PHE A 47 -3.23 -5.67 -10.15
N VAL A 48 -4.18 -5.62 -9.22
CA VAL A 48 -5.28 -4.65 -9.20
C VAL A 48 -5.18 -3.86 -7.90
N ARG A 49 -5.37 -2.55 -7.99
CA ARG A 49 -5.47 -1.70 -6.79
C ARG A 49 -6.81 -1.94 -6.12
N GLU A 50 -6.78 -2.27 -4.84
CA GLU A 50 -7.96 -2.37 -4.00
C GLU A 50 -7.90 -1.32 -2.88
N ILE A 51 -9.05 -0.69 -2.63
CA ILE A 51 -9.25 0.32 -1.59
C ILE A 51 -10.49 -0.11 -0.81
N GLU A 52 -10.30 -0.52 0.43
CA GLU A 52 -11.41 -0.87 1.33
C GLU A 52 -11.44 0.12 2.50
N ARG A 53 -12.52 0.91 2.59
CA ARG A 53 -12.65 2.04 3.53
C ARG A 53 -13.14 1.64 4.93
N GLN A 54 -13.57 0.39 5.11
CA GLN A 54 -14.08 -0.15 6.39
C GLN A 54 -13.30 -1.42 6.82
N TYR A 55 -12.03 -1.50 6.45
CA TYR A 55 -11.19 -2.62 6.79
C TYR A 55 -10.89 -2.66 8.29
N ASN A 56 -11.19 -3.80 8.91
CA ASN A 56 -10.82 -4.10 10.29
C ASN A 56 -9.62 -5.04 10.28
N PRO A 57 -8.40 -4.54 10.59
CA PRO A 57 -7.25 -5.41 10.67
C PRO A 57 -7.47 -6.52 11.70
N GLY A 58 -8.12 -6.23 12.84
CA GLY A 58 -8.37 -7.20 13.90
C GLY A 58 -9.27 -8.39 13.51
N SER A 59 -10.02 -8.29 12.40
CA SER A 59 -10.86 -9.39 11.92
C SER A 59 -10.11 -10.44 11.10
N VAL A 60 -8.89 -10.14 10.64
CA VAL A 60 -8.11 -11.08 9.82
C VAL A 60 -7.29 -12.00 10.74
N SER A 61 -7.54 -13.30 10.64
CA SER A 61 -6.76 -14.33 11.31
C SER A 61 -5.46 -14.58 10.53
N GLY A 62 -4.32 -14.21 11.10
CA GLY A 62 -3.01 -14.42 10.47
C GLY A 62 -1.89 -13.64 11.17
N SER A 63 -0.64 -14.05 10.92
CA SER A 63 0.54 -13.31 11.39
C SER A 63 0.70 -12.04 10.57
N LYS A 64 0.62 -10.89 11.23
CA LYS A 64 0.79 -9.59 10.60
C LYS A 64 1.59 -8.65 11.50
N SER A 65 2.33 -7.75 10.89
CA SER A 65 2.99 -6.66 11.59
C SER A 65 2.42 -5.34 11.14
N THR A 66 2.12 -4.47 12.10
CA THR A 66 1.70 -3.09 11.85
C THR A 66 2.90 -2.19 12.11
N VAL A 67 3.35 -1.46 11.10
CA VAL A 67 4.50 -0.55 11.20
C VAL A 67 3.99 0.88 11.01
N LEU A 68 4.28 1.77 11.95
CA LEU A 68 3.93 3.18 11.83
C LEU A 68 4.77 3.83 10.73
N LEU A 69 4.13 4.35 9.70
CA LEU A 69 4.80 4.99 8.58
C LEU A 69 5.00 6.49 8.83
N SER A 70 3.95 7.16 9.28
CA SER A 70 3.94 8.60 9.58
C SER A 70 2.82 8.89 10.57
N ASN A 71 3.04 9.77 11.54
CA ASN A 71 2.01 10.21 12.49
C ASN A 71 1.62 11.69 12.36
N ARG A 72 2.16 12.39 11.35
CA ARG A 72 1.98 13.83 11.15
C ARG A 72 1.16 14.19 9.91
N VAL A 73 0.35 13.26 9.43
CA VAL A 73 -0.44 13.49 8.21
C VAL A 73 -1.63 14.38 8.52
N ASP A 74 -1.79 15.54 7.87
CA ASP A 74 -2.98 16.37 8.10
C ASP A 74 -4.27 15.59 7.75
N ALA A 75 -5.23 15.57 8.67
CA ALA A 75 -6.53 14.92 8.46
C ALA A 75 -7.31 15.51 7.27
N LYS A 76 -7.00 16.72 6.82
CA LYS A 76 -7.59 17.33 5.62
C LYS A 76 -7.34 16.51 4.34
N HIS A 77 -6.28 15.70 4.32
CA HIS A 77 -5.93 14.85 3.18
C HIS A 77 -6.60 13.47 3.24
N ILE A 78 -7.28 13.13 4.35
CA ILE A 78 -7.88 11.82 4.58
C ILE A 78 -9.36 12.01 4.92
N LEU A 79 -10.23 11.69 3.98
CA LEU A 79 -11.67 11.71 4.19
C LEU A 79 -12.15 10.32 4.66
N ASP A 80 -12.76 10.28 5.83
CA ASP A 80 -13.51 9.12 6.31
C ASP A 80 -14.90 9.10 5.65
N SER A 81 -14.98 8.60 4.41
CA SER A 81 -16.27 8.34 3.75
C SER A 81 -16.66 6.88 3.86
N ASP A 82 -17.93 6.63 4.21
CA ASP A 82 -18.57 5.31 4.13
C ASP A 82 -18.95 4.92 2.70
N SER A 83 -18.80 5.85 1.75
CA SER A 83 -19.16 5.64 0.36
C SER A 83 -18.43 4.40 -0.18
N SER A 84 -19.19 3.38 -0.56
CA SER A 84 -18.67 2.17 -1.18
C SER A 84 -18.59 2.41 -2.68
N GLY A 85 -17.43 2.83 -3.18
CA GLY A 85 -17.21 3.09 -4.60
C GLY A 85 -15.74 3.18 -4.99
N PRO A 86 -15.37 2.84 -6.24
CA PRO A 86 -13.98 2.83 -6.72
C PRO A 86 -13.41 4.25 -6.92
N GLU A 87 -14.26 5.27 -6.88
CA GLU A 87 -13.90 6.67 -7.09
C GLU A 87 -13.08 7.18 -5.91
N PRO A 88 -11.88 7.74 -6.12
CA PRO A 88 -11.03 8.25 -5.05
C PRO A 88 -11.67 9.50 -4.40
N VAL A 89 -11.95 9.41 -3.10
CA VAL A 89 -12.64 10.50 -2.37
C VAL A 89 -11.68 11.52 -1.75
N ASP A 90 -10.43 11.12 -1.48
CA ASP A 90 -9.43 11.95 -0.81
C ASP A 90 -8.10 12.00 -1.58
N GLU A 91 -7.20 12.86 -1.13
CA GLU A 91 -5.91 13.07 -1.80
C GLU A 91 -5.04 11.83 -1.78
N VAL A 92 -5.05 11.05 -0.68
CA VAL A 92 -4.29 9.79 -0.59
C VAL A 92 -4.83 8.78 -1.60
N GLU A 93 -6.15 8.66 -1.71
CA GLU A 93 -6.81 7.82 -2.67
C GLU A 93 -6.59 8.28 -4.11
N LYS A 94 -6.56 9.59 -4.38
CA LYS A 94 -6.26 10.13 -5.72
C LYS A 94 -4.81 9.85 -6.12
N ILE A 95 -3.88 9.97 -5.19
CA ILE A 95 -2.46 9.62 -5.44
C ILE A 95 -2.35 8.12 -5.69
N ALA A 96 -2.96 7.28 -4.85
CA ALA A 96 -3.04 5.85 -5.11
C ALA A 96 -3.77 5.53 -6.44
N ALA A 97 -4.74 6.36 -6.82
CA ALA A 97 -5.49 6.25 -8.05
C ALA A 97 -4.61 6.49 -9.28
N GLY A 98 -3.73 7.50 -9.19
CA GLY A 98 -2.81 7.90 -10.24
C GLY A 98 -1.61 6.96 -10.43
N ILE A 99 -1.27 6.14 -9.44
CA ILE A 99 -0.18 5.17 -9.57
C ILE A 99 -0.72 3.89 -10.21
N PRO A 100 -0.30 3.56 -11.44
CA PRO A 100 -0.74 2.34 -12.09
C PRO A 100 -0.30 1.13 -11.27
N PRO A 101 -1.20 0.15 -11.03
CA PRO A 101 -0.78 -1.10 -10.41
C PRO A 101 0.27 -1.79 -11.30
N PRO A 102 1.17 -2.60 -10.72
CA PRO A 102 2.23 -3.22 -11.48
C PRO A 102 1.65 -4.14 -12.56
N GLU A 103 1.98 -3.84 -13.82
CA GLU A 103 1.48 -4.59 -14.97
C GLU A 103 1.93 -6.05 -14.94
N LYS A 104 1.15 -6.92 -15.60
CA LYS A 104 1.51 -8.32 -15.84
C LYS A 104 2.93 -8.39 -16.40
N SER A 105 3.84 -9.08 -15.69
CA SER A 105 5.07 -9.55 -16.32
C SER A 105 4.74 -10.74 -17.22
N LEU A 106 4.05 -10.48 -18.34
CA LEU A 106 4.14 -11.36 -19.50
C LEU A 106 5.49 -11.06 -20.12
N ASN A 107 6.52 -11.82 -19.74
CA ASN A 107 7.65 -12.02 -20.64
C ASN A 107 7.09 -12.67 -21.90
N SER A 108 6.71 -11.84 -22.87
CA SER A 108 6.54 -12.27 -24.24
C SER A 108 7.91 -12.80 -24.67
N THR A 109 7.99 -14.10 -24.88
CA THR A 109 9.19 -14.82 -25.28
C THR A 109 9.71 -14.24 -26.60
N GLN A 110 10.62 -13.27 -26.53
CA GLN A 110 11.46 -12.90 -27.65
C GLN A 110 12.92 -12.97 -27.20
N ASN A 111 13.46 -14.17 -27.43
CA ASN A 111 14.83 -14.47 -27.84
C ASN A 111 15.98 -13.67 -27.18
N SER A 112 16.86 -14.35 -26.45
CA SER A 112 18.32 -14.38 -26.70
C SER A 112 19.10 -14.85 -25.45
N ASN A 113 19.56 -16.09 -25.48
CA ASN A 113 20.89 -16.60 -25.10
C ASN A 113 21.81 -15.90 -24.06
N PHE A 114 21.30 -15.19 -23.05
CA PHE A 114 22.09 -14.61 -21.95
C PHE A 114 21.55 -15.06 -20.58
N PRO A 115 22.43 -15.35 -19.59
CA PRO A 115 21.99 -15.57 -18.22
C PRO A 115 21.38 -14.27 -17.69
N SER A 116 20.05 -14.25 -17.60
CA SER A 116 19.27 -13.06 -17.28
C SER A 116 19.48 -12.64 -15.82
N PRO A 117 19.83 -11.37 -15.55
CA PRO A 117 19.92 -10.86 -14.19
C PRO A 117 18.53 -10.89 -13.54
N ARG A 118 18.51 -11.29 -12.26
CA ARG A 118 17.34 -11.48 -11.40
C ARG A 118 16.17 -10.58 -11.79
N VAL A 119 15.10 -11.19 -12.29
CA VAL A 119 13.82 -10.55 -12.58
C VAL A 119 13.37 -9.81 -11.33
N GLU A 120 13.45 -8.48 -11.33
CA GLU A 120 12.82 -7.63 -10.33
C GLU A 120 11.31 -7.73 -10.53
N ILE A 121 10.70 -8.72 -9.90
CA ILE A 121 9.24 -8.92 -9.93
C ILE A 121 8.62 -7.65 -9.33
N LYS A 122 7.96 -6.84 -10.16
CA LYS A 122 7.17 -5.69 -9.72
C LYS A 122 5.97 -6.21 -8.92
N ASN A 123 6.13 -6.33 -7.61
CA ASN A 123 5.12 -6.87 -6.69
C ASN A 123 4.38 -5.75 -5.95
N CYS A 124 3.38 -6.12 -5.15
CA CYS A 124 2.65 -5.23 -4.25
C CYS A 124 3.57 -4.34 -3.38
N GLN A 125 4.75 -4.83 -3.01
CA GLN A 125 5.77 -4.11 -2.26
C GLN A 125 6.35 -2.92 -3.04
N THR A 126 6.65 -3.11 -4.34
CA THR A 126 7.17 -2.06 -5.22
C THR A 126 6.12 -0.98 -5.46
N TRP A 127 4.86 -1.39 -5.68
CA TRP A 127 3.75 -0.47 -5.83
C TRP A 127 3.53 0.36 -4.57
N LEU A 128 3.53 -0.27 -3.39
CA LEU A 128 3.38 0.44 -2.13
C LEU A 128 4.53 1.42 -1.89
N ARG A 129 5.76 1.08 -2.31
CA ARG A 129 6.90 2.01 -2.27
C ARG A 129 6.69 3.22 -3.16
N GLN A 130 6.18 3.05 -4.37
CA GLN A 130 5.83 4.18 -5.23
C GLN A 130 4.73 5.04 -4.60
N LEU A 131 3.73 4.41 -3.98
CA LEU A 131 2.69 5.13 -3.24
C LEU A 131 3.28 5.98 -2.11
N VAL A 132 4.11 5.39 -1.24
CA VAL A 132 4.74 6.14 -0.14
C VAL A 132 5.65 7.25 -0.67
N CYS A 133 6.39 7.02 -1.76
CA CYS A 133 7.20 8.05 -2.39
C CYS A 133 6.33 9.23 -2.85
N ALA A 134 5.24 8.95 -3.58
CA ALA A 134 4.31 9.99 -4.02
C ALA A 134 3.67 10.73 -2.85
N LEU A 135 3.31 10.04 -1.76
CA LEU A 135 2.80 10.70 -0.55
C LEU A 135 3.83 11.66 0.07
N VAL A 136 5.12 11.34 0.02
CA VAL A 136 6.18 12.24 0.49
C VAL A 136 6.37 13.42 -0.46
N GLU A 137 6.35 13.19 -1.78
CA GLU A 137 6.47 14.26 -2.79
C GLU A 137 5.31 15.26 -2.71
N HIS A 138 4.10 14.78 -2.44
CA HIS A 138 2.92 15.62 -2.21
C HIS A 138 2.89 16.28 -0.82
N GLY A 139 3.91 16.05 0.04
CA GLY A 139 4.00 16.63 1.38
C GLY A 139 3.00 16.05 2.38
N ILE A 140 2.36 14.92 2.07
CA ILE A 140 1.42 14.22 2.96
C ILE A 140 2.18 13.41 4.01
N CYS A 141 3.30 12.81 3.61
CA CYS A 141 4.20 12.06 4.50
C CYS A 141 5.58 12.71 4.58
N GLU A 142 6.29 12.44 5.67
CA GLU A 142 7.69 12.82 5.85
C GLU A 142 8.64 11.81 5.16
N ALA A 143 9.83 12.25 4.76
CA ALA A 143 10.81 11.37 4.11
C ALA A 143 11.26 10.18 4.99
N GLU A 144 11.06 10.27 6.31
CA GLU A 144 11.25 9.15 7.25
C GLU A 144 10.35 7.95 6.90
N ALA A 145 9.15 8.19 6.36
CA ALA A 145 8.22 7.16 5.91
C ALA A 145 8.86 6.17 4.92
N ILE A 146 9.67 6.68 3.99
CA ILE A 146 10.38 5.86 3.00
C ILE A 146 11.45 5.02 3.68
N LYS A 147 12.16 5.57 4.68
CA LYS A 147 13.17 4.83 5.45
C LYS A 147 12.54 3.71 6.28
N VAL A 148 11.39 3.98 6.90
CA VAL A 148 10.64 2.98 7.66
C VAL A 148 10.18 1.85 6.75
N LEU A 149 9.63 2.19 5.58
CA LEU A 149 9.25 1.21 4.57
C LEU A 149 10.44 0.38 4.09
N ASP A 150 11.63 0.96 3.92
CA ASP A 150 12.81 0.21 3.48
C ASP A 150 13.31 -0.79 4.54
N ARG A 151 13.08 -0.50 5.81
CA ARG A 151 13.37 -1.38 6.95
C ARG A 151 12.30 -2.45 7.20
N ALA A 152 11.18 -2.39 6.50
CA ALA A 152 10.08 -3.32 6.68
C ALA A 152 10.44 -4.74 6.18
N PRO A 153 10.04 -5.81 6.90
CA PRO A 153 10.27 -7.18 6.47
C PRO A 153 9.55 -7.50 5.16
N ARG A 154 10.29 -8.08 4.20
CA ARG A 154 9.81 -8.47 2.87
C ARG A 154 9.46 -9.97 2.76
N ASN A 155 9.75 -10.76 3.81
CA ASN A 155 9.68 -12.22 3.84
C ASN A 155 9.31 -12.72 5.24
#